data_AF-A0A067SGZ8-F1
#
_entry.id   AF-A0A067SGZ8-F1
#
_cell.length_a   1.000
_cell.length_b   1.000
_cell.length_c   1.000
_cell.angle_alpha   90.00
_cell.angle_beta   90.00
_cell.angle_gamma   90.00
#
_symmetry.space_group_name_H-M   'P 1'
#
loop_
_entity.id
_entity.type
_entity.pdbx_description
1 polymer ?
#
loop_
_entity_poly.entity_id
_entity_poly.type
_entity_poly.pdbx_seq_one_letter_code
_entity_poly.pdbx_strand_id
1 'polypeptide(L)'
;MTQVPGPDIATEHADAEEEGTTSVRSRHSSLDGPYRQAQAENTFARCNMVTSVAGSEETYSRSLLFSGHGFSFWNIYGNSSRPKKHIEQGVSIGDVGMVDPGGDFVYGFNIFAAPTDPVQPNKLPEEFEEVNPPLDRDTEIQFVPEYFARGTVITSKGVHIRRISEDPLEISFSTTAREGALVVLPEGGSREDLKSTSRLTEHINKNAVKWYNHIFNHGLSEAITFPNASLYLITGCDKAKSWSAVSIPREPADSGKKIEMTYRVGDSSPWNDDALARAKSFNPEEEKDKNFCVFVRGIRISLSNRLWLRHLPCRPPDRAAYYNLLSSPIVGFPSKLVRLKERLFGVTRPWLSERQQVPFHPAMIISQILLDKHPTADVAIVEDSTWCNLAPGSEGTAPRILDVIARAIASCDIVLDDKLVMLVPKSSNSTEAKPKVGFVRYVMARHTESQARKKALQLAKRITQLR
;
A
#
# COMPACT_ATOMS: atom_id res chain seq x y z
N MET A 1 0.45 0.03 65.24
CA MET A 1 0.56 -0.77 66.49
C MET A 1 0.48 -2.22 66.02
N THR A 2 1.53 -3.04 65.97
CA THR A 2 2.60 -3.29 66.95
C THR A 2 3.91 -3.67 66.23
N GLN A 3 5.02 -3.38 66.88
CA GLN A 3 6.45 -3.36 66.48
C GLN A 3 7.13 -4.77 66.52
N VAL A 4 8.07 -5.11 65.62
CA VAL A 4 9.59 -5.20 65.78
C VAL A 4 10.04 -6.50 66.50
N PRO A 5 11.30 -7.04 66.45
CA PRO A 5 12.62 -6.58 65.93
C PRO A 5 13.27 -7.55 64.91
N GLY A 6 14.47 -7.35 64.34
CA GLY A 6 15.65 -6.53 64.68
C GLY A 6 16.77 -6.74 63.64
N PRO A 7 17.97 -6.16 63.83
CA PRO A 7 18.79 -5.62 62.74
C PRO A 7 20.09 -6.38 62.39
N ASP A 8 20.69 -5.90 61.29
CA ASP A 8 21.98 -6.22 60.66
C ASP A 8 23.20 -6.31 61.61
N ILE A 9 24.25 -7.02 61.17
CA ILE A 9 25.64 -6.52 61.00
C ILE A 9 26.50 -7.60 60.30
N ALA A 10 27.32 -7.13 59.36
CA ALA A 10 28.26 -7.87 58.52
C ALA A 10 29.54 -8.32 59.23
N THR A 11 30.24 -9.31 58.64
CA THR A 11 31.71 -9.41 58.73
C THR A 11 32.27 -10.25 57.57
N GLU A 12 33.29 -9.70 56.92
CA GLU A 12 34.12 -10.29 55.88
C GLU A 12 34.94 -11.50 56.39
N HIS A 13 35.19 -12.47 55.52
CA HIS A 13 36.42 -13.27 55.54
C HIS A 13 36.82 -13.63 54.10
N ALA A 14 38.09 -13.38 53.80
CA ALA A 14 38.76 -13.64 52.53
C ALA A 14 39.52 -14.98 52.54
N ASP A 15 39.77 -15.45 51.31
CA ASP A 15 40.85 -16.32 50.82
C ASP A 15 40.82 -17.85 51.08
N ALA A 16 40.70 -18.63 49.99
CA ALA A 16 41.79 -19.47 49.47
C ALA A 16 41.37 -20.22 48.18
N GLU A 17 42.32 -20.29 47.23
CA GLU A 17 42.26 -20.89 45.89
C GLU A 17 42.18 -22.44 45.90
N GLU A 18 41.54 -23.03 44.88
CA GLU A 18 42.03 -24.28 44.28
C GLU A 18 41.55 -24.43 42.82
N GLU A 19 42.50 -24.61 41.90
CA GLU A 19 42.31 -24.81 40.47
C GLU A 19 41.60 -26.15 40.16
N GLY A 20 40.60 -26.10 39.27
CA GLY A 20 39.97 -27.29 38.71
C GLY A 20 39.45 -27.03 37.30
N THR A 21 40.24 -27.44 36.31
CA THR A 21 39.88 -27.40 34.88
C THR A 21 38.69 -28.32 34.58
N THR A 22 37.52 -27.76 34.31
CA THR A 22 36.45 -28.49 33.60
C THR A 22 35.81 -27.63 32.51
N SER A 23 36.02 -28.07 31.27
CA SER A 23 35.33 -27.59 30.09
C SER A 23 33.82 -27.70 30.28
N VAL A 24 33.10 -26.58 30.27
CA VAL A 24 31.64 -26.58 30.15
C VAL A 24 31.27 -25.87 28.87
N ARG A 25 30.97 -26.68 27.85
CA ARG A 25 30.28 -26.30 26.62
C ARG A 25 29.13 -25.35 26.95
N SER A 26 29.26 -24.11 26.49
CA SER A 26 28.14 -23.18 26.32
C SER A 26 27.07 -23.87 25.46
N ARG A 27 26.01 -24.34 26.10
CA ARG A 27 24.75 -24.68 25.43
C ARG A 27 24.08 -23.37 25.09
N HIS A 28 24.36 -22.82 23.91
CA HIS A 28 23.46 -21.86 23.29
C HIS A 28 22.12 -22.55 23.06
N SER A 29 21.13 -22.19 23.88
CA SER A 29 19.77 -22.67 23.76
C SER A 29 19.16 -22.19 22.45
N SER A 30 18.64 -23.13 21.67
CA SER A 30 18.05 -22.93 20.35
C SER A 30 16.64 -22.32 20.39
N LEU A 31 16.33 -21.50 21.41
CA LEU A 31 15.02 -20.88 21.57
C LEU A 31 14.81 -19.70 20.61
N ASP A 32 15.90 -19.08 20.13
CA ASP A 32 15.84 -17.95 19.20
C ASP A 32 15.65 -18.34 17.73
N GLY A 33 15.94 -19.59 17.34
CA GLY A 33 15.96 -20.02 15.94
C GLY A 33 14.60 -19.91 15.23
N PRO A 34 13.56 -20.63 15.69
CA PRO A 34 12.25 -20.60 15.03
C PRO A 34 11.50 -19.28 15.29
N TYR A 35 11.74 -18.62 16.43
CA TYR A 35 11.10 -17.35 16.75
C TYR A 35 11.66 -16.22 15.89
N ARG A 36 12.99 -16.01 15.81
CA ARG A 36 13.57 -15.01 14.89
C ARG A 36 13.21 -15.26 13.43
N GLN A 37 13.12 -16.53 13.01
CA GLN A 37 12.71 -16.86 11.65
C GLN A 37 11.24 -16.49 11.39
N ALA A 38 10.33 -16.80 12.32
CA ALA A 38 8.94 -16.35 12.23
C ALA A 38 8.79 -14.83 12.29
N GLN A 39 9.65 -14.13 13.03
CA GLN A 39 9.68 -12.66 13.12
C GLN A 39 10.13 -12.01 11.79
N ALA A 40 11.16 -12.58 11.14
CA ALA A 40 11.61 -12.12 9.82
C ALA A 40 10.54 -12.35 8.73
N GLU A 41 9.71 -13.39 8.86
CA GLU A 41 8.66 -13.74 7.90
C GLU A 41 7.41 -12.85 8.00
N ASN A 42 7.30 -11.98 9.01
CA ASN A 42 6.11 -11.16 9.29
C ASN A 42 6.33 -9.64 9.13
N THR A 43 7.48 -9.22 8.61
CA THR A 43 7.75 -7.80 8.37
C THR A 43 6.82 -7.27 7.27
N PHE A 44 6.65 -8.02 6.18
CA PHE A 44 5.71 -7.73 5.11
C PHE A 44 4.31 -8.26 5.37
N ALA A 45 3.31 -7.65 4.70
CA ALA A 45 1.95 -8.16 4.70
C ALA A 45 1.84 -9.50 3.96
N ARG A 46 1.05 -10.41 4.53
CA ARG A 46 0.73 -11.71 3.94
C ARG A 46 -0.32 -11.57 2.84
N CYS A 47 -0.21 -12.40 1.81
CA CYS A 47 -1.25 -12.48 0.79
C CYS A 47 -2.40 -13.37 1.26
N ASN A 48 -3.62 -12.82 1.24
CA ASN A 48 -4.85 -13.57 1.42
C ASN A 48 -5.61 -13.65 0.09
N MET A 49 -5.81 -14.86 -0.44
CA MET A 49 -6.54 -15.05 -1.69
C MET A 49 -8.03 -15.20 -1.39
N VAL A 50 -8.85 -14.30 -1.93
CA VAL A 50 -10.30 -14.28 -1.68
C VAL A 50 -11.08 -14.51 -2.97
N THR A 51 -12.30 -15.03 -2.86
CA THR A 51 -13.24 -15.15 -3.99
C THR A 51 -14.27 -14.03 -4.00
N SER A 52 -14.56 -13.41 -2.85
CA SER A 52 -15.47 -12.29 -2.69
C SER A 52 -14.75 -11.14 -1.98
N VAL A 53 -15.19 -9.92 -2.23
CA VAL A 53 -14.53 -8.70 -1.73
C VAL A 53 -15.25 -8.17 -0.49
N ALA A 54 -14.49 -7.64 0.47
CA ALA A 54 -14.99 -6.93 1.63
C ALA A 54 -14.22 -5.61 1.79
N GLY A 55 -14.90 -4.55 2.24
CA GLY A 55 -14.32 -3.21 2.42
C GLY A 55 -14.37 -2.37 1.15
N SER A 56 -14.88 -1.14 1.25
CA SER A 56 -15.01 -0.25 0.09
C SER A 56 -13.68 0.38 -0.29
N GLU A 57 -12.79 0.52 0.68
CA GLU A 57 -11.44 1.06 0.61
C GLU A 57 -10.57 0.22 -0.30
N GLU A 58 -10.40 -1.07 0.03
CA GLU A 58 -9.62 -2.01 -0.76
C GLU A 58 -10.25 -2.22 -2.14
N THR A 59 -11.58 -2.37 -2.20
CA THR A 59 -12.33 -2.51 -3.45
C THR A 59 -12.05 -1.34 -4.40
N TYR A 60 -12.13 -0.12 -3.88
CA TYR A 60 -11.95 1.10 -4.66
C TYR A 60 -10.52 1.21 -5.18
N SER A 61 -9.53 1.11 -4.29
CA SER A 61 -8.12 1.20 -4.64
C SER A 61 -7.70 0.12 -5.65
N ARG A 62 -8.15 -1.12 -5.46
CA ARG A 62 -7.82 -2.24 -6.35
C ARG A 62 -8.53 -2.16 -7.70
N SER A 63 -9.78 -1.72 -7.72
CA SER A 63 -10.57 -1.61 -8.95
C SER A 63 -10.04 -0.51 -9.88
N LEU A 64 -9.51 0.57 -9.33
CA LEU A 64 -8.91 1.67 -10.09
C LEU A 64 -7.39 1.56 -10.25
N LEU A 65 -6.76 0.50 -9.71
CA LEU A 65 -5.31 0.30 -9.72
C LEU A 65 -4.69 0.38 -11.12
N PHE A 66 -5.42 -0.12 -12.12
CA PHE A 66 -4.96 -0.18 -13.52
C PHE A 66 -5.57 0.92 -14.40
N SER A 67 -6.05 2.01 -13.79
CA SER A 67 -6.50 3.19 -14.52
C SER A 67 -5.35 4.02 -15.10
N GLY A 68 -4.10 3.74 -14.71
CA GLY A 68 -2.91 4.48 -15.17
C GLY A 68 -2.62 5.76 -14.37
N HIS A 69 -3.35 5.99 -13.27
CA HIS A 69 -3.21 7.20 -12.46
C HIS A 69 -2.43 7.00 -11.16
N GLY A 70 -1.99 5.76 -10.86
CA GLY A 70 -1.29 5.43 -9.62
C GLY A 70 -2.21 4.76 -8.60
N PHE A 71 -2.01 5.06 -7.32
CA PHE A 71 -2.86 4.59 -6.23
C PHE A 71 -4.03 5.57 -6.01
N SER A 72 -5.23 5.04 -5.81
CA SER A 72 -6.43 5.85 -5.54
C SER A 72 -6.84 5.76 -4.07
N PHE A 73 -7.20 6.89 -3.49
CA PHE A 73 -7.69 6.97 -2.11
C PHE A 73 -9.20 6.86 -2.08
N TRP A 74 -9.74 6.02 -1.20
CA TRP A 74 -11.17 6.01 -0.92
C TRP A 74 -11.58 7.15 0.03
N ASN A 75 -10.70 7.50 0.97
CA ASN A 75 -10.89 8.66 1.82
C ASN A 75 -10.00 9.82 1.34
N ILE A 76 -10.49 10.50 0.30
CA ILE A 76 -9.77 11.60 -0.38
C ILE A 76 -9.53 12.80 0.54
N TYR A 77 -10.36 12.99 1.57
CA TYR A 77 -10.16 14.05 2.57
C TYR A 77 -8.95 13.77 3.46
N GLY A 78 -8.58 12.50 3.64
CA GLY A 78 -7.50 12.07 4.53
C GLY A 78 -7.82 12.28 6.01
N ASN A 79 -6.81 12.11 6.86
CA ASN A 79 -6.92 12.33 8.30
C ASN A 79 -6.99 13.84 8.64
N SER A 80 -7.89 14.24 9.53
CA SER A 80 -8.06 15.62 10.02
C SER A 80 -7.03 16.04 11.06
N SER A 81 -6.18 15.14 11.56
CA SER A 81 -5.13 15.46 12.54
C SER A 81 -3.89 16.15 11.94
N ARG A 82 -3.90 16.42 10.62
CA ARG A 82 -2.79 17.04 9.89
C ARG A 82 -2.76 18.57 10.11
N PRO A 83 -1.61 19.23 9.89
CA PRO A 83 -1.54 20.68 9.94
C PRO A 83 -2.58 21.33 9.03
N LYS A 84 -3.19 22.43 9.49
CA LYS A 84 -4.27 23.12 8.74
C LYS A 84 -3.83 23.49 7.32
N LYS A 85 -2.58 23.94 7.16
CA LYS A 85 -2.02 24.28 5.86
C LYS A 85 -1.95 23.09 4.90
N HIS A 86 -1.61 21.91 5.42
CA HIS A 86 -1.62 20.65 4.66
C HIS A 86 -3.04 20.24 4.26
N ILE A 87 -4.02 20.39 5.15
CA ILE A 87 -5.44 20.10 4.85
C ILE A 87 -5.97 20.98 3.71
N GLU A 88 -5.60 22.26 3.70
CA GLU A 88 -5.99 23.21 2.63
C GLU A 88 -5.38 22.84 1.28
N GLN A 89 -4.10 22.45 1.26
CA GLN A 89 -3.34 22.13 0.04
C GLN A 89 -3.61 20.71 -0.50
N GLY A 90 -4.05 19.80 0.38
CA GLY A 90 -4.15 18.38 0.09
C GLY A 90 -2.78 17.70 0.00
N VAL A 91 -2.80 16.39 -0.27
CA VAL A 91 -1.58 15.60 -0.50
C VAL A 91 -0.78 16.21 -1.66
N SER A 92 0.52 16.37 -1.46
CA SER A 92 1.41 17.09 -2.36
C SER A 92 2.73 16.36 -2.57
N ILE A 93 3.43 16.71 -3.65
CA ILE A 93 4.77 16.19 -3.95
C ILE A 93 5.72 16.45 -2.76
N GLY A 94 6.46 15.41 -2.36
CA GLY A 94 7.35 15.42 -1.19
C GLY A 94 6.74 14.90 0.09
N ASP A 95 5.43 14.68 0.14
CA ASP A 95 4.78 14.13 1.32
C ASP A 95 5.26 12.70 1.57
N VAL A 96 5.65 12.41 2.81
CA VAL A 96 5.99 11.07 3.29
C VAL A 96 4.92 10.62 4.26
N GLY A 97 4.38 9.44 4.03
CA GLY A 97 3.31 8.89 4.86
C GLY A 97 3.08 7.40 4.61
N MET A 98 1.94 6.91 5.10
CA MET A 98 1.50 5.53 4.91
C MET A 98 0.00 5.51 4.62
N VAL A 99 -0.48 4.46 3.94
CA VAL A 99 -1.92 4.24 3.75
C VAL A 99 -2.41 3.29 4.82
N ASP A 100 -3.40 3.71 5.59
CA ASP A 100 -3.97 2.90 6.67
C ASP A 100 -5.03 1.89 6.17
N PRO A 101 -5.52 0.99 7.04
CA PRO A 101 -6.60 0.06 6.69
C PRO A 101 -7.88 0.72 6.18
N GLY A 102 -8.17 1.95 6.61
CA GLY A 102 -9.31 2.77 6.19
C GLY A 102 -9.11 3.45 4.84
N GLY A 103 -7.97 3.22 4.17
CA GLY A 103 -7.64 3.86 2.90
C GLY A 103 -7.27 5.33 3.04
N ASP A 104 -6.98 5.80 4.25
CA ASP A 104 -6.51 7.15 4.55
C ASP A 104 -5.01 7.26 4.33
N PHE A 105 -4.59 8.38 3.74
CA PHE A 105 -3.18 8.76 3.74
C PHE A 105 -2.83 9.42 5.08
N VAL A 106 -2.09 8.68 5.90
CA VAL A 106 -1.52 9.15 7.16
C VAL A 106 -0.24 9.92 6.83
N TYR A 107 -0.41 11.23 6.70
CA TYR A 107 0.69 12.17 6.48
C TYR A 107 1.64 12.20 7.68
N GLY A 108 2.92 12.01 7.41
CA GLY A 108 4.00 12.24 8.36
C GLY A 108 4.50 13.67 8.25
N PHE A 109 5.20 13.99 7.16
CA PHE A 109 5.91 15.25 6.94
C PHE A 109 6.19 15.43 5.43
N ASN A 110 6.69 16.60 5.02
CA ASN A 110 7.12 16.83 3.64
C ASN A 110 8.64 17.00 3.57
N ILE A 111 9.33 16.28 2.66
CA ILE A 111 10.80 16.29 2.58
C ILE A 111 11.39 17.55 1.93
N PHE A 112 10.59 18.33 1.21
CA PHE A 112 11.03 19.56 0.55
C PHE A 112 10.69 20.82 1.35
N ALA A 113 9.84 20.68 2.39
CA ALA A 113 9.44 21.80 3.21
C ALA A 113 10.42 22.02 4.36
N ALA A 114 10.71 23.28 4.64
CA ALA A 114 11.59 23.64 5.76
C ALA A 114 10.99 23.17 7.10
N PRO A 115 11.81 22.87 8.14
CA PRO A 115 11.31 22.44 9.44
C PRO A 115 10.31 23.40 10.09
N THR A 116 10.39 24.70 9.74
CA THR A 116 9.53 25.77 10.23
C THR A 116 8.31 26.03 9.35
N ASP A 117 8.17 25.34 8.23
CA ASP A 117 7.05 25.52 7.31
C ASP A 117 5.73 25.06 7.96
N PRO A 118 4.63 25.84 7.86
CA PRO A 118 3.34 25.49 8.43
C PRO A 118 2.71 24.20 7.88
N VAL A 119 3.22 23.63 6.78
CA VAL A 119 2.82 22.31 6.27
C VAL A 119 3.39 21.18 7.12
N GLN A 120 4.49 21.41 7.85
CA GLN A 120 5.10 20.41 8.69
C GLN A 120 4.25 20.11 9.94
N PRO A 121 4.21 18.86 10.41
CA PRO A 121 3.67 18.53 11.72
C PRO A 121 4.48 19.19 12.85
N ASN A 122 3.89 19.22 14.06
CA ASN A 122 4.60 19.69 15.26
C ASN A 122 5.80 18.83 15.66
N LYS A 123 5.88 17.59 15.15
CA LYS A 123 6.99 16.66 15.40
C LYS A 123 7.50 16.16 14.07
N LEU A 124 8.81 16.28 13.85
CA LEU A 124 9.51 15.76 12.68
C LEU A 124 10.34 14.53 13.04
N PRO A 125 10.84 13.77 12.05
CA PRO A 125 11.84 12.74 12.30
C PRO A 125 13.05 13.27 13.07
N GLU A 126 13.68 12.40 13.85
CA GLU A 126 14.93 12.74 14.54
C GLU A 126 16.01 13.15 13.53
N GLU A 127 16.68 14.28 13.81
CA GLU A 127 17.65 14.90 12.89
C GLU A 127 17.06 15.07 11.48
N PHE A 128 15.82 15.54 11.39
CA PHE A 128 15.19 15.82 10.10
C PHE A 128 16.05 16.79 9.29
N GLU A 129 16.33 16.39 8.06
CA GLU A 129 17.00 17.19 7.05
C GLU A 129 16.06 17.28 5.85
N GLU A 130 15.81 18.50 5.37
CA GLU A 130 15.13 18.71 4.09
C GLU A 130 16.03 18.33 2.92
N VAL A 131 15.43 17.96 1.79
CA VAL A 131 16.16 17.70 0.55
C VAL A 131 16.77 19.01 0.05
N ASN A 132 18.09 18.97 -0.19
CA ASN A 132 18.85 20.09 -0.72
C ASN A 132 19.44 19.73 -2.10
N PRO A 133 19.38 20.63 -3.10
CA PRO A 133 18.74 21.95 -3.08
C PRO A 133 17.20 21.87 -2.92
N PRO A 134 16.51 22.96 -2.54
CA PRO A 134 15.06 22.99 -2.47
C PRO A 134 14.39 22.57 -3.79
N LEU A 135 13.12 22.16 -3.72
CA LEU A 135 12.36 21.79 -4.92
C LEU A 135 12.05 23.04 -5.76
N ASP A 136 12.62 23.10 -6.96
CA ASP A 136 12.25 24.12 -7.95
C ASP A 136 11.02 23.64 -8.73
N ARG A 137 9.86 24.22 -8.42
CA ARG A 137 8.59 23.82 -9.02
C ARG A 137 8.54 24.10 -10.53
N ASP A 138 9.26 25.09 -11.04
CA ASP A 138 9.19 25.45 -12.46
C ASP A 138 10.02 24.50 -13.32
N THR A 139 11.18 24.08 -12.80
CA THR A 139 12.10 23.22 -13.55
C THR A 139 11.90 21.74 -13.26
N GLU A 140 11.50 21.34 -12.04
CA GLU A 140 11.43 19.92 -11.63
C GLU A 140 10.01 19.33 -11.68
N ILE A 141 8.95 20.14 -11.63
CA ILE A 141 7.57 19.65 -11.69
C ILE A 141 7.02 19.80 -13.11
N GLN A 142 6.41 18.73 -13.61
CA GLN A 142 5.53 18.79 -14.75
C GLN A 142 4.10 19.03 -14.25
N PHE A 143 3.55 20.21 -14.54
CA PHE A 143 2.19 20.58 -14.18
C PHE A 143 1.29 20.66 -15.42
N VAL A 144 0.13 19.98 -15.36
CA VAL A 144 -0.89 19.99 -16.41
C VAL A 144 -2.22 20.39 -15.75
N PRO A 145 -2.66 21.67 -15.88
CA PRO A 145 -3.81 22.19 -15.14
C PRO A 145 -5.15 21.53 -15.52
N GLU A 146 -5.33 21.19 -16.80
CA GLU A 146 -6.55 20.59 -17.33
C GLU A 146 -6.27 19.15 -17.81
N TYR A 147 -5.59 18.37 -16.97
CA TYR A 147 -5.28 16.98 -17.30
C TYR A 147 -6.55 16.14 -17.46
N PHE A 148 -7.54 16.36 -16.61
CA PHE A 148 -8.90 15.83 -16.76
C PHE A 148 -9.84 16.94 -17.19
N ALA A 149 -10.52 16.72 -18.32
CA ALA A 149 -11.61 17.59 -18.75
C ALA A 149 -12.78 17.55 -17.75
N ARG A 150 -13.62 18.59 -17.77
CA ARG A 150 -14.86 18.63 -16.98
C ARG A 150 -15.75 17.43 -17.33
N GLY A 151 -16.40 16.85 -16.32
CA GLY A 151 -17.24 15.66 -16.48
C GLY A 151 -16.49 14.38 -16.84
N THR A 152 -15.18 14.32 -16.56
CA THR A 152 -14.39 13.08 -16.71
C THR A 152 -14.91 12.01 -15.75
N VAL A 153 -15.02 10.79 -16.24
CA VAL A 153 -15.37 9.62 -15.43
C VAL A 153 -14.28 8.57 -15.58
N ILE A 154 -13.64 8.21 -14.47
CA ILE A 154 -12.64 7.15 -14.42
C ILE A 154 -13.33 5.92 -13.83
N THR A 155 -13.24 4.77 -14.50
CA THR A 155 -13.97 3.57 -14.10
C THR A 155 -13.12 2.31 -14.20
N SER A 156 -13.45 1.34 -13.37
CA SER A 156 -12.93 -0.03 -13.47
C SER A 156 -13.59 -0.81 -14.60
N LYS A 157 -12.93 -1.89 -15.03
CA LYS A 157 -13.46 -2.77 -16.09
C LYS A 157 -14.79 -3.41 -15.69
N GLY A 158 -15.75 -3.37 -16.62
CA GLY A 158 -17.07 -3.98 -16.43
C GLY A 158 -18.15 -3.01 -15.95
N VAL A 159 -17.78 -1.76 -15.65
CA VAL A 159 -18.72 -0.66 -15.43
C VAL A 159 -19.08 -0.04 -16.78
N HIS A 160 -20.37 0.11 -17.06
CA HIS A 160 -20.87 0.75 -18.27
C HIS A 160 -21.38 2.15 -17.93
N ILE A 161 -20.91 3.15 -18.66
CA ILE A 161 -21.27 4.56 -18.49
C ILE A 161 -22.13 5.04 -19.66
N ARG A 162 -23.21 5.75 -19.36
CA ARG A 162 -24.05 6.47 -20.32
C ARG A 162 -24.19 7.93 -19.87
N ARG A 163 -23.68 8.87 -20.66
CA ARG A 163 -23.92 10.31 -20.46
C ARG A 163 -25.33 10.65 -20.90
N ILE A 164 -26.14 11.20 -20.01
CA ILE A 164 -27.54 11.60 -20.24
C ILE A 164 -27.60 13.07 -20.64
N SER A 165 -26.85 13.93 -19.92
CA SER A 165 -26.74 15.36 -20.16
C SER A 165 -25.32 15.83 -19.81
N GLU A 166 -24.80 16.84 -20.52
CA GLU A 166 -23.53 17.50 -20.21
C GLU A 166 -23.74 18.77 -19.37
N ASP A 167 -24.92 19.40 -19.45
CA ASP A 167 -25.26 20.62 -18.71
C ASP A 167 -26.75 20.66 -18.33
N PRO A 168 -27.12 20.41 -17.05
CA PRO A 168 -26.24 19.94 -15.98
C PRO A 168 -25.71 18.53 -16.30
N LEU A 169 -24.50 18.22 -15.84
CA LEU A 169 -23.88 16.90 -16.00
C LEU A 169 -24.73 15.81 -15.31
N GLU A 170 -25.25 14.90 -16.12
CA GLU A 170 -26.00 13.71 -15.67
C GLU A 170 -25.44 12.45 -16.32
N ILE A 171 -25.06 11.48 -15.49
CA ILE A 171 -24.42 10.24 -15.94
C ILE A 171 -25.12 9.05 -15.31
N SER A 172 -25.60 8.10 -16.11
CA SER A 172 -26.04 6.81 -15.62
C SER A 172 -24.90 5.80 -15.72
N PHE A 173 -24.75 4.97 -14.69
CA PHE A 173 -23.88 3.80 -14.72
C PHE A 173 -24.63 2.52 -14.42
N SER A 174 -24.20 1.44 -15.06
CA SER A 174 -24.73 0.10 -14.83
C SER A 174 -23.62 -0.94 -14.83
N THR A 175 -23.79 -2.00 -14.05
CA THR A 175 -22.81 -3.08 -13.99
C THR A 175 -23.40 -4.36 -13.43
N THR A 176 -22.80 -5.48 -13.83
CA THR A 176 -22.99 -6.80 -13.23
C THR A 176 -21.66 -7.42 -12.81
N ALA A 177 -20.60 -6.60 -12.81
CA ALA A 177 -19.29 -7.02 -12.35
C ALA A 177 -19.35 -7.39 -10.86
N ARG A 178 -18.50 -8.34 -10.47
CA ARG A 178 -18.41 -8.80 -9.08
C ARG A 178 -17.76 -7.80 -8.14
N GLU A 179 -16.99 -6.88 -8.71
CA GLU A 179 -16.28 -5.79 -8.08
C GLU A 179 -16.16 -4.65 -9.10
N GLY A 180 -16.14 -3.42 -8.62
CA GLY A 180 -15.87 -2.26 -9.44
C GLY A 180 -15.77 -0.98 -8.64
N ALA A 181 -15.30 0.05 -9.30
CA ALA A 181 -15.25 1.40 -8.78
C ALA A 181 -15.32 2.41 -9.91
N LEU A 182 -15.73 3.63 -9.56
CA LEU A 182 -15.65 4.78 -10.43
C LEU A 182 -15.44 6.05 -9.63
N VAL A 183 -14.93 7.08 -10.30
CA VAL A 183 -14.92 8.46 -9.81
C VAL A 183 -15.32 9.40 -10.94
N VAL A 184 -16.26 10.29 -10.64
CA VAL A 184 -16.67 11.41 -11.49
C VAL A 184 -15.93 12.65 -11.01
N LEU A 185 -15.38 13.41 -11.95
CA LEU A 185 -14.70 14.69 -11.75
C LEU A 185 -15.50 15.79 -12.46
N PRO A 186 -16.52 16.39 -11.81
CA PRO A 186 -17.44 17.32 -12.47
C PRO A 186 -16.71 18.55 -13.01
N GLU A 187 -15.78 19.11 -12.24
CA GLU A 187 -14.94 20.24 -12.63
C GLU A 187 -13.64 19.84 -13.33
N GLY A 188 -13.43 18.55 -13.59
CA GLY A 188 -12.16 18.04 -14.11
C GLY A 188 -11.08 18.03 -13.03
N GLY A 189 -9.83 18.15 -13.44
CA GLY A 189 -8.70 18.07 -12.52
C GLY A 189 -7.34 18.30 -13.18
N SER A 190 -6.36 18.60 -12.33
CA SER A 190 -4.98 18.84 -12.71
C SER A 190 -4.09 17.64 -12.36
N ARG A 191 -2.91 17.60 -12.99
CA ARG A 191 -1.86 16.64 -12.70
C ARG A 191 -0.56 17.38 -12.42
N GLU A 192 0.13 16.97 -11.36
CA GLU A 192 1.52 17.34 -11.06
C GLU A 192 2.37 16.08 -10.90
N ASP A 193 3.54 16.05 -11.52
CA ASP A 193 4.51 14.94 -11.42
C ASP A 193 5.94 15.49 -11.33
N LEU A 194 6.79 14.87 -10.52
CA LEU A 194 8.24 15.09 -10.58
C LEU A 194 8.79 14.55 -11.90
N LYS A 195 9.57 15.38 -12.62
CA LYS A 195 10.23 14.98 -13.87
C LYS A 195 11.35 13.96 -13.65
N SER A 196 12.00 14.01 -12.48
CA SER A 196 13.04 13.07 -12.08
C SER A 196 12.99 12.82 -10.57
N THR A 197 13.24 11.59 -10.18
CA THR A 197 13.34 11.13 -8.79
C THR A 197 14.79 10.82 -8.39
N SER A 198 15.75 10.98 -9.31
CA SER A 198 17.13 10.49 -9.14
C SER A 198 17.83 11.00 -7.88
N ARG A 199 17.61 12.28 -7.52
CA ARG A 199 18.21 12.89 -6.32
C ARG A 199 17.57 12.45 -5.00
N LEU A 200 16.44 11.77 -5.06
CA LEU A 200 15.73 11.27 -3.87
C LEU A 200 16.33 9.97 -3.36
N THR A 201 17.00 9.18 -4.22
CA THR A 201 17.54 7.86 -3.87
C THR A 201 18.49 7.91 -2.68
N GLU A 202 19.50 8.78 -2.71
CA GLU A 202 20.46 8.94 -1.62
C GLU A 202 19.77 9.41 -0.33
N HIS A 203 18.87 10.38 -0.45
CA HIS A 203 18.13 10.92 0.68
C HIS A 203 17.22 9.87 1.34
N ILE A 204 16.55 9.03 0.54
CA ILE A 204 15.75 7.90 1.03
C ILE A 204 16.66 6.87 1.71
N ASN A 205 17.79 6.50 1.09
CA ASN A 205 18.69 5.49 1.65
C ASN A 205 19.21 5.91 3.04
N LYS A 206 19.57 7.20 3.21
CA LYS A 206 20.02 7.77 4.48
C LYS A 206 18.92 7.78 5.55
N ASN A 207 17.67 8.02 5.18
CA ASN A 207 16.61 8.37 6.14
C ASN A 207 15.49 7.32 6.32
N ALA A 208 15.41 6.29 5.50
CA ALA A 208 14.28 5.34 5.49
C ALA A 208 13.95 4.76 6.87
N VAL A 209 14.95 4.37 7.66
CA VAL A 209 14.75 3.85 9.02
C VAL A 209 14.15 4.90 9.95
N LYS A 210 14.67 6.14 9.91
CA LYS A 210 14.19 7.27 10.72
C LYS A 210 12.75 7.60 10.38
N TRP A 211 12.40 7.59 9.09
CA TRP A 211 11.03 7.86 8.61
C TRP A 211 10.04 6.80 9.08
N TYR A 212 10.39 5.52 8.97
CA TYR A 212 9.58 4.45 9.52
C TYR A 212 9.36 4.64 11.04
N ASN A 213 10.42 4.82 11.81
CA ASN A 213 10.33 5.03 13.26
C ASN A 213 9.44 6.22 13.62
N HIS A 214 9.62 7.35 12.93
CA HIS A 214 8.85 8.55 13.16
C HIS A 214 7.34 8.30 12.98
N ILE A 215 6.94 7.73 11.84
CA ILE A 215 5.53 7.46 11.55
C ILE A 215 4.96 6.38 12.47
N PHE A 216 5.73 5.37 12.87
CA PHE A 216 5.26 4.39 13.86
C PHE A 216 4.99 5.01 15.23
N ASN A 217 5.85 5.91 15.68
CA ASN A 217 5.77 6.49 17.03
C ASN A 217 4.78 7.66 17.13
N HIS A 218 4.47 8.31 16.00
CA HIS A 218 3.70 9.56 15.99
C HIS A 218 2.53 9.56 15.00
N GLY A 219 2.47 8.59 14.10
CA GLY A 219 1.51 8.57 12.99
C GLY A 219 0.12 8.07 13.37
N LEU A 220 -0.05 7.18 14.37
CA LEU A 220 -1.35 6.58 14.70
C LEU A 220 -1.46 6.03 16.15
N SER A 221 -2.70 5.70 16.54
CA SER A 221 -3.03 4.90 17.74
C SER A 221 -2.28 3.56 17.77
N GLU A 222 -1.92 3.07 18.96
CA GLU A 222 -1.27 1.76 19.22
C GLU A 222 -1.96 0.55 18.53
N ALA A 223 -3.21 0.71 18.08
CA ALA A 223 -4.00 -0.33 17.44
C ALA A 223 -3.70 -0.54 15.94
N ILE A 224 -3.07 0.41 15.24
CA ILE A 224 -2.84 0.32 13.79
C ILE A 224 -1.35 0.06 13.52
N THR A 225 -1.04 -1.03 12.82
CA THR A 225 0.34 -1.45 12.58
C THR A 225 0.63 -1.56 11.08
N PHE A 226 1.57 -0.77 10.58
CA PHE A 226 1.89 -0.73 9.15
C PHE A 226 2.98 -1.73 8.71
N PRO A 227 2.72 -2.65 7.78
CA PRO A 227 3.72 -3.61 7.33
C PRO A 227 4.86 -2.94 6.57
N ASN A 228 5.96 -3.65 6.42
CA ASN A 228 7.02 -3.26 5.50
C ASN A 228 6.45 -3.04 4.08
N ALA A 229 7.06 -2.13 3.32
CA ALA A 229 6.54 -1.53 2.09
C ALA A 229 5.29 -0.63 2.24
N SER A 230 4.93 -0.22 3.47
CA SER A 230 3.85 0.76 3.69
C SER A 230 4.28 2.20 3.48
N LEU A 231 5.56 2.52 3.74
CA LEU A 231 6.08 3.87 3.63
C LEU A 231 6.03 4.34 2.18
N TYR A 232 5.47 5.53 1.98
CA TYR A 232 5.16 6.06 0.67
C TYR A 232 5.57 7.52 0.58
N LEU A 233 6.50 7.80 -0.33
CA LEU A 233 6.92 9.14 -0.69
C LEU A 233 6.19 9.56 -1.97
N ILE A 234 5.41 10.64 -1.90
CA ILE A 234 4.60 11.12 -3.01
C ILE A 234 5.47 11.91 -3.99
N THR A 235 5.43 11.51 -5.27
CA THR A 235 6.16 12.15 -6.37
C THR A 235 5.24 12.68 -7.46
N GLY A 236 3.94 12.41 -7.38
CA GLY A 236 2.94 12.95 -8.29
C GLY A 236 1.53 12.85 -7.74
N CYS A 237 0.69 13.81 -8.11
CA CYS A 237 -0.69 13.93 -7.65
C CYS A 237 -1.63 14.24 -8.81
N ASP A 238 -2.81 13.62 -8.79
CA ASP A 238 -3.97 14.06 -9.56
C ASP A 238 -4.92 14.78 -8.60
N LYS A 239 -5.20 16.06 -8.88
CA LYS A 239 -5.96 16.93 -8.00
C LYS A 239 -7.27 17.37 -8.65
N ALA A 240 -8.33 17.44 -7.85
CA ALA A 240 -9.66 17.88 -8.27
C ALA A 240 -10.29 18.77 -7.19
N LYS A 241 -11.16 19.70 -7.60
CA LYS A 241 -11.92 20.57 -6.68
C LYS A 241 -13.21 19.93 -6.19
N SER A 242 -13.85 19.15 -7.07
CA SER A 242 -15.04 18.36 -6.78
C SER A 242 -14.86 16.94 -7.31
N TRP A 243 -15.44 15.98 -6.59
CA TRP A 243 -15.33 14.57 -6.94
C TRP A 243 -16.53 13.79 -6.39
N SER A 244 -16.82 12.66 -7.04
CA SER A 244 -17.88 11.75 -6.61
C SER A 244 -17.47 10.33 -6.92
N ALA A 245 -17.22 9.54 -5.88
CA ALA A 245 -16.66 8.20 -5.95
C ALA A 245 -17.71 7.16 -5.59
N VAL A 246 -17.65 6.00 -6.25
CA VAL A 246 -18.47 4.84 -5.93
C VAL A 246 -17.58 3.59 -5.88
N SER A 247 -17.86 2.73 -4.89
CA SER A 247 -17.25 1.42 -4.69
C SER A 247 -18.33 0.35 -4.61
N ILE A 248 -18.15 -0.75 -5.35
CA ILE A 248 -19.08 -1.88 -5.41
C ILE A 248 -18.31 -3.21 -5.31
N PRO A 249 -18.84 -4.21 -4.59
CA PRO A 249 -20.13 -4.21 -3.89
C PRO A 249 -20.05 -3.59 -2.49
N ARG A 250 -21.19 -3.18 -1.93
CA ARG A 250 -21.29 -2.73 -0.53
C ARG A 250 -20.96 -3.86 0.44
N GLU A 251 -21.55 -5.03 0.23
CA GLU A 251 -21.26 -6.24 1.00
C GLU A 251 -20.79 -7.39 0.10
N PRO A 252 -20.01 -8.36 0.62
CA PRO A 252 -19.60 -9.52 -0.15
C PRO A 252 -20.78 -10.27 -0.81
N ALA A 253 -21.94 -10.30 -0.14
CA ALA A 253 -23.16 -10.96 -0.64
C ALA A 253 -23.81 -10.24 -1.84
N ASP A 254 -23.45 -8.99 -2.09
CA ASP A 254 -23.96 -8.19 -3.21
C ASP A 254 -23.15 -8.37 -4.49
N SER A 255 -22.01 -9.06 -4.40
CA SER A 255 -21.11 -9.30 -5.52
C SER A 255 -21.84 -9.87 -6.75
N GLY A 256 -21.73 -9.14 -7.87
CA GLY A 256 -22.28 -9.51 -9.17
C GLY A 256 -23.79 -9.34 -9.29
N LYS A 257 -24.47 -8.76 -8.30
CA LYS A 257 -25.83 -8.23 -8.49
C LYS A 257 -25.81 -7.10 -9.51
N LYS A 258 -26.93 -6.91 -10.20
CA LYS A 258 -27.10 -5.81 -11.15
C LYS A 258 -27.22 -4.53 -10.32
N ILE A 259 -26.41 -3.53 -10.64
CA ILE A 259 -26.42 -2.20 -10.03
C ILE A 259 -26.68 -1.20 -11.14
N GLU A 260 -27.59 -0.26 -10.90
CA GLU A 260 -27.91 0.85 -11.80
C GLU A 260 -28.07 2.11 -10.96
N MET A 261 -27.25 3.11 -11.24
CA MET A 261 -27.22 4.36 -10.52
C MET A 261 -27.01 5.52 -11.52
N THR A 262 -27.28 6.73 -11.06
CA THR A 262 -27.26 7.97 -11.80
C THR A 262 -26.62 9.03 -10.92
N TYR A 263 -25.64 9.71 -11.50
CA TYR A 263 -25.01 10.91 -11.00
C TYR A 263 -25.73 12.14 -11.56
N ARG A 264 -26.01 13.14 -10.72
CA ARG A 264 -26.46 14.48 -11.14
C ARG A 264 -25.66 15.55 -10.41
N VAL A 265 -25.04 16.44 -11.17
CA VAL A 265 -24.34 17.59 -10.59
C VAL A 265 -25.34 18.59 -10.02
N GLY A 266 -25.00 19.20 -8.88
CA GLY A 266 -25.81 20.23 -8.23
C GLY A 266 -26.85 19.70 -7.23
N ASP A 267 -27.13 18.40 -7.22
CA ASP A 267 -27.96 17.79 -6.19
C ASP A 267 -27.17 17.68 -4.87
N SER A 268 -27.85 17.88 -3.73
CA SER A 268 -27.25 17.74 -2.39
C SER A 268 -26.76 16.32 -2.10
N SER A 269 -27.43 15.32 -2.68
CA SER A 269 -26.94 13.95 -2.82
C SER A 269 -26.83 13.65 -4.31
N PRO A 270 -25.64 13.80 -4.91
CA PRO A 270 -25.49 13.70 -6.37
C PRO A 270 -25.67 12.29 -6.90
N TRP A 271 -25.76 11.28 -6.04
CA TRP A 271 -26.08 9.91 -6.40
C TRP A 271 -27.51 9.56 -6.00
N ASN A 272 -28.23 8.86 -6.87
CA ASN A 272 -29.39 8.08 -6.42
C ASN A 272 -28.86 6.85 -5.65
N ASP A 273 -29.10 6.80 -4.34
CA ASP A 273 -28.56 5.72 -3.52
C ASP A 273 -29.04 4.34 -4.00
N ASP A 274 -28.10 3.45 -4.29
CA ASP A 274 -28.34 2.02 -4.42
C ASP A 274 -27.76 1.33 -3.17
N ALA A 275 -28.59 0.57 -2.47
CA ALA A 275 -28.20 -0.15 -1.26
C ALA A 275 -27.05 -1.15 -1.51
N LEU A 276 -26.76 -1.49 -2.77
CA LEU A 276 -25.69 -2.41 -3.17
C LEU A 276 -24.34 -1.73 -3.37
N ALA A 277 -24.27 -0.39 -3.28
CA ALA A 277 -23.07 0.40 -3.47
C ALA A 277 -22.72 1.24 -2.23
N ARG A 278 -21.45 1.68 -2.16
CA ARG A 278 -21.07 2.81 -1.31
C ARG A 278 -20.67 3.97 -2.21
N ALA A 279 -21.23 5.13 -1.93
CA ALA A 279 -20.92 6.37 -2.62
C ALA A 279 -20.36 7.40 -1.63
N LYS A 280 -19.46 8.26 -2.12
CA LYS A 280 -18.96 9.44 -1.43
C LYS A 280 -18.88 10.58 -2.43
N SER A 281 -19.12 11.80 -2.00
CA SER A 281 -19.04 12.97 -2.87
C SER A 281 -18.62 14.20 -2.08
N PHE A 282 -17.96 15.12 -2.77
CA PHE A 282 -17.68 16.46 -2.27
C PHE A 282 -18.06 17.49 -3.35
N ASN A 283 -18.84 18.50 -2.95
CA ASN A 283 -19.28 19.60 -3.81
C ASN A 283 -18.85 20.94 -3.15
N PRO A 284 -18.32 21.94 -3.88
CA PRO A 284 -17.59 23.08 -3.31
C PRO A 284 -18.45 24.15 -2.65
N GLU A 285 -19.74 23.94 -2.36
CA GLU A 285 -20.58 24.99 -1.78
C GLU A 285 -20.03 25.53 -0.44
N GLU A 286 -19.22 24.72 0.28
CA GLU A 286 -18.65 25.09 1.58
C GLU A 286 -17.15 25.48 1.57
N GLU A 287 -16.33 25.03 0.61
CA GLU A 287 -14.86 25.16 0.69
C GLU A 287 -14.20 25.37 -0.69
N LYS A 288 -14.33 26.58 -1.25
CA LYS A 288 -13.96 26.95 -2.64
C LYS A 288 -12.47 26.79 -3.03
N ASP A 289 -11.57 26.56 -2.08
CA ASP A 289 -10.12 26.55 -2.32
C ASP A 289 -9.44 25.20 -2.06
N LYS A 290 -10.20 24.15 -1.71
CA LYS A 290 -9.59 22.84 -1.45
C LYS A 290 -9.26 22.09 -2.73
N ASN A 291 -8.01 21.65 -2.81
CA ASN A 291 -7.54 20.74 -3.85
C ASN A 291 -7.41 19.33 -3.30
N PHE A 292 -8.38 18.49 -3.66
CA PHE A 292 -8.42 17.10 -3.23
C PHE A 292 -7.55 16.22 -4.11
N CYS A 293 -6.75 15.34 -3.51
CA CYS A 293 -5.93 14.41 -4.25
C CYS A 293 -6.69 13.09 -4.49
N VAL A 294 -7.07 12.84 -5.75
CA VAL A 294 -7.87 11.67 -6.15
C VAL A 294 -7.00 10.45 -6.46
N PHE A 295 -5.80 10.68 -7.02
CA PHE A 295 -4.79 9.66 -7.25
C PHE A 295 -3.41 10.19 -6.90
N VAL A 296 -2.55 9.31 -6.44
CA VAL A 296 -1.13 9.59 -6.17
C VAL A 296 -0.23 8.63 -6.89
N ARG A 297 0.97 9.11 -7.17
CA ARG A 297 2.10 8.32 -7.65
C ARG A 297 3.26 8.61 -6.72
N GLY A 298 4.06 7.60 -6.45
CA GLY A 298 5.16 7.77 -5.53
C GLY A 298 6.17 6.64 -5.56
N ILE A 299 7.01 6.66 -4.53
CA ILE A 299 8.04 5.68 -4.27
C ILE A 299 7.67 4.94 -2.99
N ARG A 300 7.47 3.63 -3.10
CA ARG A 300 7.27 2.75 -1.95
C ARG A 300 8.60 2.30 -1.41
N ILE A 301 8.83 2.54 -0.13
CA ILE A 301 10.11 2.32 0.54
C ILE A 301 9.97 1.13 1.47
N SER A 302 10.92 0.20 1.42
CA SER A 302 10.93 -1.02 2.22
C SER A 302 12.29 -1.23 2.84
N LEU A 303 12.34 -1.84 4.02
CA LEU A 303 13.59 -2.18 4.71
C LEU A 303 13.91 -3.66 4.57
N SER A 304 15.18 -4.03 4.66
CA SER A 304 15.58 -5.42 4.83
C SER A 304 15.05 -5.96 6.15
N ASN A 305 14.82 -7.28 6.23
CA ASN A 305 14.41 -7.92 7.49
C ASN A 305 15.42 -7.65 8.62
N ARG A 306 16.71 -7.53 8.28
CA ARG A 306 17.78 -7.20 9.22
C ARG A 306 17.57 -5.82 9.84
N LEU A 307 17.35 -4.79 9.02
CA LEU A 307 17.11 -3.44 9.53
C LEU A 307 15.78 -3.34 10.28
N TRP A 308 14.73 -3.96 9.73
CA TRP A 308 13.42 -3.97 10.36
C TRP A 308 13.49 -4.55 11.77
N LEU A 309 14.04 -5.76 11.93
CA LEU A 309 14.12 -6.41 13.24
C LEU A 309 15.03 -5.69 14.24
N ARG A 310 15.99 -4.89 13.75
CA ARG A 310 16.91 -4.12 14.59
C ARG A 310 16.29 -2.82 15.11
N HIS A 311 15.48 -2.15 14.30
CA HIS A 311 15.05 -0.78 14.57
C HIS A 311 13.54 -0.62 14.81
N LEU A 312 12.73 -1.57 14.33
CA LEU A 312 11.28 -1.47 14.36
C LEU A 312 10.66 -2.55 15.24
N PRO A 313 9.46 -2.29 15.80
CA PRO A 313 8.78 -3.23 16.66
C PRO A 313 8.55 -4.57 15.94
N CYS A 314 8.90 -5.63 16.64
CA CYS A 314 8.67 -6.98 16.17
C CYS A 314 7.17 -7.33 16.20
N ARG A 315 6.70 -8.03 15.18
CA ARG A 315 5.29 -8.45 15.06
C ARG A 315 5.12 -9.91 15.45
N PRO A 316 4.21 -10.21 16.39
CA PRO A 316 3.87 -11.59 16.66
C PRO A 316 3.05 -12.16 15.48
N PRO A 317 3.16 -13.48 15.17
CA PRO A 317 2.56 -14.07 13.97
C PRO A 317 1.03 -13.99 13.86
N ASP A 318 0.34 -13.86 14.99
CA ASP A 318 -1.11 -13.67 15.14
C ASP A 318 -1.57 -12.24 14.81
N ARG A 319 -0.62 -11.30 14.71
CA ARG A 319 -0.85 -9.90 14.33
C ARG A 319 -0.24 -9.53 12.97
N ALA A 320 0.02 -10.53 12.13
CA ALA A 320 0.56 -10.29 10.80
C ALA A 320 -0.47 -9.55 9.93
N ALA A 321 -0.08 -8.39 9.42
CA ALA A 321 -0.89 -7.67 8.44
C ALA A 321 -1.09 -8.52 7.17
N TYR A 322 -2.19 -8.28 6.46
CA TYR A 322 -2.48 -8.96 5.21
C TYR A 322 -3.18 -8.03 4.21
N TYR A 323 -3.11 -8.39 2.94
CA TYR A 323 -3.91 -7.76 1.88
C TYR A 323 -4.70 -8.83 1.14
N ASN A 324 -5.85 -8.48 0.56
CA ASN A 324 -6.67 -9.42 -0.19
C ASN A 324 -6.44 -9.29 -1.69
N LEU A 325 -6.21 -10.43 -2.34
CA LEU A 325 -6.18 -10.52 -3.79
C LEU A 325 -7.33 -11.35 -4.31
N LEU A 326 -8.08 -10.78 -5.27
CA LEU A 326 -9.21 -11.46 -5.85
C LEU A 326 -8.73 -12.57 -6.79
N SER A 327 -8.98 -13.81 -6.39
CA SER A 327 -8.64 -15.00 -7.17
C SER A 327 -9.60 -15.25 -8.35
N SER A 328 -10.81 -14.71 -8.25
CA SER A 328 -11.92 -14.94 -9.17
C SER A 328 -12.06 -13.82 -10.21
N PRO A 329 -12.49 -14.13 -11.45
CA PRO A 329 -12.81 -13.12 -12.46
C PRO A 329 -13.93 -12.18 -12.01
N ILE A 330 -13.84 -10.89 -12.38
CA ILE A 330 -14.86 -9.90 -12.03
C ILE A 330 -16.02 -9.86 -13.04
N VAL A 331 -15.76 -10.20 -14.30
CA VAL A 331 -16.73 -10.14 -15.40
C VAL A 331 -16.83 -11.46 -16.17
N GLY A 332 -17.85 -11.57 -17.01
CA GLY A 332 -18.03 -12.68 -17.96
C GLY A 332 -18.66 -13.94 -17.37
N PHE A 333 -18.69 -15.01 -18.16
CA PHE A 333 -19.29 -16.29 -17.75
C PHE A 333 -18.61 -16.93 -16.53
N PRO A 334 -17.26 -16.93 -16.41
CA PRO A 334 -16.60 -17.47 -15.21
C PRO A 334 -17.02 -16.77 -13.91
N SER A 335 -17.24 -15.45 -13.92
CA SER A 335 -17.69 -14.72 -12.73
C SER A 335 -19.10 -15.15 -12.31
N LYS A 336 -19.99 -15.40 -13.28
CA LYS A 336 -21.34 -15.93 -13.02
C LYS A 336 -21.31 -17.32 -12.38
N LEU A 337 -20.39 -18.19 -12.80
CA LEU A 337 -20.21 -19.52 -12.20
C LEU A 337 -19.76 -19.44 -10.74
N VAL A 338 -18.79 -18.57 -10.44
CA VAL A 338 -18.32 -18.35 -9.06
C VAL A 338 -19.47 -17.87 -8.19
N ARG A 339 -20.26 -16.92 -8.68
CA ARG A 339 -21.44 -16.41 -7.97
C ARG A 339 -22.48 -17.50 -7.70
N LEU A 340 -22.76 -18.36 -8.68
CA LEU A 340 -23.67 -19.50 -8.50
C LEU A 340 -23.15 -20.44 -7.41
N LYS A 341 -21.85 -20.73 -7.42
CA LYS A 341 -21.19 -21.54 -6.39
C LYS A 341 -21.33 -20.90 -5.00
N GLU A 342 -21.05 -19.61 -4.87
CA GLU A 342 -21.17 -18.88 -3.59
C GLU A 342 -22.62 -18.83 -3.07
N ARG A 343 -23.62 -18.78 -3.96
CA ARG A 343 -25.03 -18.88 -3.58
C ARG A 343 -25.41 -20.26 -3.05
N LEU A 344 -24.86 -21.32 -3.65
CA LEU A 344 -25.18 -22.70 -3.28
C LEU A 344 -24.46 -23.15 -2.00
N PHE A 345 -23.21 -22.71 -1.82
CA PHE A 345 -22.34 -23.19 -0.73
C PHE A 345 -22.02 -22.13 0.32
N GLY A 346 -22.56 -20.93 0.18
CA GLY A 346 -22.28 -19.78 1.05
C GLY A 346 -20.98 -19.05 0.67
N VAL A 347 -20.90 -17.79 1.12
CA VAL A 347 -19.66 -16.99 1.02
C VAL A 347 -18.78 -17.37 2.21
N THR A 348 -17.62 -17.96 1.94
CA THR A 348 -16.57 -18.09 2.95
C THR A 348 -16.01 -16.72 3.29
N ARG A 349 -16.42 -16.16 4.43
CA ARG A 349 -15.75 -14.98 5.00
C ARG A 349 -14.44 -15.43 5.67
N PRO A 350 -13.29 -14.84 5.34
CA PRO A 350 -12.08 -15.06 6.12
C PRO A 350 -12.31 -14.59 7.56
N TRP A 351 -11.82 -15.35 8.54
CA TRP A 351 -11.87 -15.02 9.97
C TRP A 351 -10.83 -13.95 10.39
N LEU A 352 -10.27 -13.21 9.42
CA LEU A 352 -9.16 -12.31 9.69
C LEU A 352 -9.67 -10.94 10.17
N SER A 353 -8.93 -10.34 11.10
CA SER A 353 -9.29 -9.04 11.68
C SER A 353 -9.19 -7.93 10.63
N GLU A 354 -10.24 -7.13 10.47
CA GLU A 354 -10.24 -5.94 9.61
C GLU A 354 -9.12 -4.94 10.02
N ARG A 355 -8.73 -4.91 11.30
CA ARG A 355 -7.66 -4.03 11.80
C ARG A 355 -6.27 -4.36 11.27
N GLN A 356 -6.09 -5.56 10.70
CA GLN A 356 -4.80 -6.03 10.16
C GLN A 356 -4.79 -6.00 8.62
N GLN A 357 -5.92 -5.67 8.00
CA GLN A 357 -6.04 -5.55 6.55
C GLN A 357 -5.37 -4.26 6.08
N VAL A 358 -4.56 -4.32 5.03
CA VAL A 358 -4.01 -3.14 4.38
C VAL A 358 -4.40 -3.13 2.91
N PRO A 359 -4.63 -1.94 2.31
CA PRO A 359 -4.87 -1.85 0.87
C PRO A 359 -3.72 -2.46 0.07
N PHE A 360 -4.06 -3.33 -0.88
CA PHE A 360 -3.06 -3.95 -1.75
C PHE A 360 -2.34 -2.90 -2.60
N HIS A 361 -1.03 -3.07 -2.76
CA HIS A 361 -0.21 -2.29 -3.67
C HIS A 361 0.84 -3.17 -4.36
N PRO A 362 1.03 -3.11 -5.69
CA PRO A 362 1.98 -3.97 -6.43
C PRO A 362 3.41 -3.91 -5.89
N ALA A 363 3.86 -2.72 -5.49
CA ALA A 363 5.17 -2.53 -4.87
C ALA A 363 5.43 -3.43 -3.65
N MET A 364 4.40 -3.83 -2.90
CA MET A 364 4.59 -4.73 -1.75
C MET A 364 5.22 -6.06 -2.16
N ILE A 365 4.84 -6.62 -3.31
CA ILE A 365 5.39 -7.87 -3.84
C ILE A 365 6.73 -7.61 -4.53
N ILE A 366 6.84 -6.49 -5.27
CA ILE A 366 8.09 -6.13 -5.98
C ILE A 366 9.22 -5.91 -4.97
N SER A 367 9.00 -5.13 -3.91
CA SER A 367 10.00 -4.88 -2.86
C SER A 367 10.48 -6.16 -2.20
N GLN A 368 9.58 -7.11 -1.92
CA GLN A 368 9.97 -8.43 -1.40
C GLN A 368 10.90 -9.15 -2.37
N ILE A 369 10.57 -9.15 -3.67
CA ILE A 369 11.41 -9.77 -4.70
C ILE A 369 12.78 -9.12 -4.77
N LEU A 370 12.86 -7.78 -4.68
CA LEU A 370 14.13 -7.05 -4.72
C LEU A 370 15.04 -7.43 -3.55
N LEU A 371 14.50 -7.42 -2.32
CA LEU A 371 15.26 -7.77 -1.11
C LEU A 371 15.63 -9.26 -1.05
N ASP A 372 14.78 -10.16 -1.56
CA ASP A 372 15.10 -11.58 -1.68
C ASP A 372 16.25 -11.82 -2.68
N LYS A 373 16.31 -11.04 -3.75
CA LYS A 373 17.37 -11.13 -4.79
C LYS A 373 18.67 -10.47 -4.37
N HIS A 374 18.60 -9.43 -3.54
CA HIS A 374 19.77 -8.73 -3.01
C HIS A 374 19.75 -8.72 -1.48
N PRO A 375 20.09 -9.85 -0.82
CA PRO A 375 20.07 -9.96 0.65
C PRO A 375 21.03 -8.99 1.38
N THR A 376 21.99 -8.42 0.65
CA THR A 376 22.94 -7.41 1.15
C THR A 376 22.38 -5.99 1.14
N ALA A 377 21.26 -5.76 0.46
CA ALA A 377 20.57 -4.48 0.45
C ALA A 377 19.87 -4.23 1.78
N ASP A 378 19.86 -2.98 2.20
CA ASP A 378 19.19 -2.51 3.41
C ASP A 378 17.85 -1.85 3.10
N VAL A 379 17.73 -1.21 1.95
CA VAL A 379 16.52 -0.51 1.51
C VAL A 379 16.14 -1.01 0.13
N ALA A 380 14.84 -1.17 -0.12
CA ALA A 380 14.30 -1.34 -1.45
C ALA A 380 13.32 -0.23 -1.77
N ILE A 381 13.44 0.36 -2.96
CA ILE A 381 12.48 1.34 -3.46
C ILE A 381 11.80 0.83 -4.73
N VAL A 382 10.51 1.12 -4.85
CA VAL A 382 9.72 0.78 -6.03
C VAL A 382 8.87 1.98 -6.40
N GLU A 383 9.09 2.53 -7.58
CA GLU A 383 8.28 3.62 -8.12
C GLU A 383 7.04 3.09 -8.81
N ASP A 384 5.94 3.82 -8.71
CA ASP A 384 4.68 3.42 -9.34
C ASP A 384 4.72 3.46 -10.86
N SER A 385 5.53 4.35 -11.41
CA SER A 385 5.83 4.46 -12.85
C SER A 385 6.26 3.12 -13.47
N THR A 386 6.89 2.23 -12.69
CA THR A 386 7.37 0.92 -13.17
C THR A 386 6.26 -0.07 -13.50
N TRP A 387 5.05 0.10 -12.97
CA TRP A 387 3.96 -0.86 -13.13
C TRP A 387 2.63 -0.24 -13.58
N CYS A 388 2.35 1.03 -13.28
CA CYS A 388 1.04 1.65 -13.52
C CYS A 388 0.57 1.58 -14.98
N ASN A 389 1.51 1.66 -15.93
CA ASN A 389 1.18 1.73 -17.36
C ASN A 389 1.22 0.37 -18.08
N LEU A 390 1.52 -0.73 -17.38
CA LEU A 390 1.73 -2.03 -18.01
C LEU A 390 0.43 -2.77 -18.38
N ALA A 391 -0.71 -2.40 -17.80
CA ALA A 391 -1.98 -3.07 -18.08
C ALA A 391 -3.18 -2.12 -17.98
N PRO A 392 -3.23 -1.04 -18.79
CA PRO A 392 -4.29 -0.06 -18.72
C PRO A 392 -5.67 -0.72 -18.89
N GLY A 393 -6.60 -0.39 -18.00
CA GLY A 393 -7.97 -0.91 -18.00
C GLY A 393 -8.11 -2.40 -17.65
N SER A 394 -7.06 -3.03 -17.11
CA SER A 394 -7.12 -4.43 -16.67
C SER A 394 -7.92 -4.59 -15.37
N GLU A 395 -8.24 -5.85 -15.03
CA GLU A 395 -8.91 -6.23 -13.79
C GLU A 395 -7.92 -6.29 -12.63
N GLY A 396 -8.31 -5.83 -11.44
CA GLY A 396 -7.57 -5.97 -10.19
C GLY A 396 -7.52 -7.40 -9.62
N THR A 397 -7.47 -8.43 -10.46
CA THR A 397 -7.45 -9.84 -10.04
C THR A 397 -6.03 -10.35 -9.87
N ALA A 398 -5.83 -11.33 -9.00
CA ALA A 398 -4.53 -11.92 -8.73
C ALA A 398 -3.79 -12.40 -9.99
N PRO A 399 -4.42 -13.10 -10.97
CA PRO A 399 -3.73 -13.49 -12.20
C PRO A 399 -3.20 -12.30 -13.01
N ARG A 400 -3.95 -11.18 -13.04
CA ARG A 400 -3.58 -9.98 -13.79
C ARG A 400 -2.51 -9.16 -13.07
N ILE A 401 -2.65 -9.02 -11.75
CA ILE A 401 -1.64 -8.38 -10.89
C ILE A 401 -0.30 -9.12 -10.99
N LEU A 402 -0.32 -10.45 -10.91
CA LEU A 402 0.88 -11.28 -11.04
C LEU A 402 1.57 -11.12 -12.39
N ASP A 403 0.78 -11.02 -13.46
CA ASP A 403 1.29 -10.79 -14.80
C ASP A 403 1.91 -9.40 -14.95
N VAL A 404 1.28 -8.36 -14.40
CA VAL A 404 1.85 -6.99 -14.35
C VAL A 404 3.17 -6.96 -13.60
N ILE A 405 3.24 -7.57 -12.41
CA ILE A 405 4.49 -7.63 -11.62
C ILE A 405 5.58 -8.37 -12.40
N ALA A 406 5.24 -9.49 -13.05
CA ALA A 406 6.20 -10.25 -13.84
C ALA A 406 6.71 -9.44 -15.05
N ARG A 407 5.85 -8.63 -15.67
CA ARG A 407 6.23 -7.72 -16.76
C ARG A 407 7.12 -6.58 -16.26
N ALA A 408 6.77 -5.94 -15.14
CA ALA A 408 7.58 -4.87 -14.53
C ALA A 408 9.02 -5.34 -14.22
N ILE A 409 9.17 -6.54 -13.65
CA ILE A 409 10.48 -7.12 -13.36
C ILE A 409 11.23 -7.51 -14.64
N ALA A 410 10.52 -7.90 -15.70
CA ALA A 410 11.14 -8.29 -16.96
C ALA A 410 11.62 -7.07 -17.78
N SER A 411 10.89 -5.97 -17.73
CA SER A 411 11.17 -4.71 -18.44
C SER A 411 12.24 -3.84 -17.76
N CYS A 412 12.63 -4.16 -16.52
CA CYS A 412 13.59 -3.39 -15.76
C CYS A 412 14.84 -4.23 -15.43
N ASP A 413 15.96 -3.53 -15.24
CA ASP A 413 17.14 -4.06 -14.57
C ASP A 413 16.99 -3.86 -13.06
N ILE A 414 17.46 -4.84 -12.28
CA ILE A 414 17.54 -4.72 -10.84
C ILE A 414 18.91 -4.17 -10.51
N VAL A 415 18.94 -2.93 -10.02
CA VAL A 415 20.18 -2.20 -9.72
C VAL A 415 20.33 -2.11 -8.20
N LEU A 416 21.51 -2.46 -7.72
CA LEU A 416 21.95 -2.23 -6.35
C LEU A 416 22.90 -1.02 -6.37
N ASP A 417 22.50 0.05 -5.69
CA ASP A 417 23.30 1.26 -5.49
C ASP A 417 23.61 1.40 -3.99
N ASP A 418 24.87 1.22 -3.62
CA ASP A 418 25.34 1.04 -2.23
C ASP A 418 24.56 -0.05 -1.45
N LYS A 419 23.54 0.37 -0.68
CA LYS A 419 22.65 -0.51 0.11
C LYS A 419 21.19 -0.40 -0.30
N LEU A 420 20.89 0.33 -1.35
CA LEU A 420 19.55 0.52 -1.87
C LEU A 420 19.38 -0.28 -3.16
N VAL A 421 18.33 -1.10 -3.23
CA VAL A 421 17.96 -1.86 -4.43
C VAL A 421 16.71 -1.27 -5.08
N MET A 422 16.73 -1.14 -6.41
CA MET A 422 15.66 -0.52 -7.19
C MET A 422 15.48 -1.17 -8.57
N LEU A 423 14.36 -0.88 -9.21
CA LEU A 423 14.11 -1.21 -10.62
C LEU A 423 14.45 -0.01 -11.50
N VAL A 424 15.28 -0.22 -12.51
CA VAL A 424 15.61 0.79 -13.52
C VAL A 424 15.11 0.30 -14.89
N PRO A 425 14.27 1.07 -15.62
CA PRO A 425 13.79 0.67 -16.94
C PRO A 425 14.94 0.35 -17.90
N LYS A 426 14.83 -0.75 -18.64
CA LYS A 426 15.81 -1.10 -19.67
C LYS A 426 15.71 -0.13 -20.84
N SER A 427 16.84 0.11 -21.50
CA SER A 427 16.83 0.82 -22.78
C SER A 427 16.04 0.01 -23.84
N SER A 428 15.38 0.73 -24.75
CA SER A 428 14.50 0.20 -25.80
C SER A 428 15.15 -0.82 -26.75
N ASN A 429 16.48 -0.98 -26.70
CA ASN A 429 17.24 -1.89 -27.54
C ASN A 429 17.49 -3.28 -26.90
N SER A 430 16.97 -3.53 -25.69
CA SER A 430 17.12 -4.84 -25.03
C SER A 430 16.03 -5.84 -25.47
N THR A 431 16.42 -7.06 -25.82
CA THR A 431 15.47 -8.16 -26.07
C THR A 431 14.60 -8.41 -24.84
N GLU A 432 13.29 -8.24 -24.98
CA GLU A 432 12.32 -8.38 -23.90
C GLU A 432 12.34 -9.83 -23.37
N ALA A 433 12.82 -10.01 -22.14
CA ALA A 433 12.87 -11.32 -21.52
C ALA A 433 11.44 -11.79 -21.22
N LYS A 434 11.11 -13.06 -21.49
CA LYS A 434 9.77 -13.59 -21.20
C LYS A 434 9.44 -13.43 -19.70
N PRO A 435 8.27 -12.87 -19.35
CA PRO A 435 7.88 -12.65 -17.95
C PRO A 435 7.77 -13.98 -17.19
N LYS A 436 8.50 -14.09 -16.08
CA LYS A 436 8.57 -15.32 -15.27
C LYS A 436 7.52 -15.32 -14.15
N VAL A 437 6.25 -15.42 -14.51
CA VAL A 437 5.11 -15.45 -13.55
C VAL A 437 5.25 -16.52 -12.47
N GLY A 438 5.89 -17.66 -12.79
CA GLY A 438 6.13 -18.75 -11.82
C GLY A 438 6.98 -18.34 -10.62
N PHE A 439 7.97 -17.46 -10.81
CA PHE A 439 8.80 -16.97 -9.70
C PHE A 439 8.03 -16.02 -8.78
N VAL A 440 7.21 -15.13 -9.36
CA VAL A 440 6.33 -14.22 -8.58
C VAL A 440 5.34 -15.02 -7.75
N ARG A 441 4.73 -16.07 -8.33
CA ARG A 441 3.86 -17.01 -7.59
C ARG A 441 4.60 -17.71 -6.46
N TYR A 442 5.85 -18.10 -6.66
CA TYR A 442 6.66 -18.74 -5.62
C TYR A 442 6.89 -17.80 -4.44
N VAL A 443 7.30 -16.55 -4.69
CA VAL A 443 7.51 -15.56 -3.63
C VAL A 443 6.21 -15.31 -2.86
N MET A 444 5.10 -15.07 -3.56
CA MET A 444 3.79 -14.93 -2.91
C MET A 444 3.45 -16.15 -2.03
N ALA A 445 3.65 -17.35 -2.54
CA ALA A 445 3.28 -18.57 -1.83
C ALA A 445 4.15 -18.86 -0.58
N ARG A 446 5.37 -18.30 -0.50
CA ARG A 446 6.17 -18.32 0.74
C ARG A 446 5.53 -17.49 1.85
N HIS A 447 4.77 -16.45 1.48
CA HIS A 447 4.13 -15.48 2.38
C HIS A 447 2.60 -15.62 2.46
N THR A 448 2.03 -16.68 1.88
CA THR A 448 0.66 -17.12 2.15
C THR A 448 0.59 -17.91 3.47
N GLU A 449 -0.59 -17.96 4.10
CA GLU A 449 -0.82 -18.66 5.36
C GLU A 449 -0.28 -20.12 5.36
N SER A 450 0.20 -20.58 6.52
CA SER A 450 0.98 -21.81 6.78
C SER A 450 0.58 -23.07 5.97
N GLN A 451 -0.71 -23.27 5.68
CA GLN A 451 -1.16 -24.43 4.90
C GLN A 451 -0.88 -24.33 3.39
N ALA A 452 -0.92 -23.13 2.79
CA ALA A 452 -0.58 -22.91 1.38
C ALA A 452 0.94 -23.01 1.16
N ARG A 453 1.74 -22.57 2.15
CA ARG A 453 3.21 -22.72 2.20
C ARG A 453 3.64 -24.18 2.03
N LYS A 454 3.01 -25.12 2.74
CA LYS A 454 3.32 -26.58 2.61
C LYS A 454 3.05 -27.10 1.19
N LYS A 455 1.95 -26.69 0.56
CA LYS A 455 1.60 -27.09 -0.82
C LYS A 455 2.52 -26.45 -1.87
N ALA A 456 2.90 -25.18 -1.69
CA ALA A 456 3.79 -24.48 -2.62
C ALA A 456 5.25 -24.96 -2.55
N LEU A 457 5.75 -25.27 -1.35
CA LEU A 457 7.06 -25.92 -1.16
C LEU A 457 7.11 -27.32 -1.80
N GLN A 458 6.01 -28.08 -1.74
CA GLN A 458 5.90 -29.37 -2.44
C GLN A 458 5.88 -29.20 -3.97
N LEU A 459 5.23 -28.16 -4.48
CA LEU A 459 5.18 -27.87 -5.91
C LEU A 459 6.53 -27.40 -6.45
N ALA A 460 7.22 -26.52 -5.71
CA ALA A 460 8.55 -26.02 -6.06
C ALA A 460 9.60 -27.15 -6.06
N LYS A 461 9.57 -28.04 -5.05
CA LYS A 461 10.45 -29.23 -5.03
C LYS A 461 10.26 -30.13 -6.25
N ARG A 462 9.03 -30.28 -6.77
CA ARG A 462 8.76 -31.04 -8.00
C ARG A 462 9.29 -30.35 -9.25
N ILE A 463 9.24 -29.01 -9.32
CA ILE A 463 9.75 -28.25 -10.47
C ILE A 463 11.29 -28.26 -10.51
N THR A 464 11.96 -28.22 -9.37
CA THR A 464 13.42 -28.30 -9.28
C THR A 464 13.98 -29.71 -9.49
N GLN A 465 13.15 -30.76 -9.34
CA GLN A 465 13.52 -32.16 -9.62
C GLN A 465 13.27 -32.58 -11.08
N LEU A 466 12.64 -31.72 -11.90
CA LEU A 466 12.33 -31.95 -13.32
C LEU A 466 13.18 -31.09 -14.27
N ARG A 467 14.25 -30.47 -13.75
CA ARG A 467 15.37 -29.91 -14.51
C ARG A 467 16.63 -30.63 -14.07
#